data_AF-A0AAW2Y6P0-F1
#
_entry.id   AF-A0AAW2Y6P0-F1
#
_cell.length_a   1.000
_cell.length_b   1.000
_cell.length_c   1.000
_cell.angle_alpha   90.00
_cell.angle_beta   90.00
_cell.angle_gamma   90.00
#
_symmetry.space_group_name_H-M   'P 1'
#
loop_
_entity.id
_entity.type
_entity.pdbx_description
1 polymer ?
#
loop_
_entity_poly.entity_id
_entity_poly.type
_entity_poly.pdbx_seq_one_letter_code
_entity_poly.pdbx_strand_id
1 'polypeptide(L)'
;MTVDPTVNSSSSTKRTGSNSRKRKVTDTNYDIPKLVEMVSTFCESANTCLGTLTRVLENEFGNSDQRVVVLQHVRELEAFDDNKNLMVANRLVKDLKELGFFLGLSKDFRINWVRLMLADKV
;
A
#
# COMPACT_ATOMS: atom_id res chain seq x y z
N MET A 1 55.40 -0.31 48.41
CA MET A 1 55.15 -0.74 49.80
C MET A 1 53.65 -0.58 50.04
N THR A 2 52.90 -1.63 49.74
CA THR A 2 52.22 -2.49 50.74
C THR A 2 51.20 -1.70 51.56
N VAL A 3 49.93 -1.85 51.23
CA VAL A 3 48.81 -1.55 52.14
C VAL A 3 48.06 -2.85 52.35
N ASP A 4 48.29 -3.45 53.52
CA ASP A 4 47.43 -4.46 54.13
C ASP A 4 46.77 -3.80 55.36
N PRO A 5 45.71 -4.37 55.95
CA PRO A 5 44.50 -3.64 56.28
C PRO A 5 44.26 -3.69 57.80
N THR A 6 43.05 -3.29 58.20
CA THR A 6 42.27 -3.82 59.34
C THR A 6 42.07 -2.84 60.51
N VAL A 7 40.85 -2.98 61.07
CA VAL A 7 40.34 -2.58 62.38
C VAL A 7 39.69 -1.19 62.41
N ASN A 8 38.46 -0.97 62.84
CA ASN A 8 37.33 -1.79 63.31
C ASN A 8 36.17 -0.81 63.61
N SER A 9 34.99 -1.35 63.91
CA SER A 9 33.94 -0.74 64.76
C SER A 9 32.76 -0.07 64.05
N SER A 10 31.78 -0.93 63.74
CA SER A 10 30.37 -0.83 64.14
C SER A 10 29.78 0.57 64.37
N SER A 11 28.88 0.98 63.48
CA SER A 11 27.75 1.82 63.89
C SER A 11 26.43 1.23 63.37
N SER A 12 25.50 1.14 64.31
CA SER A 12 24.19 0.50 64.23
C SER A 12 23.21 1.36 63.45
N THR A 13 23.18 1.20 62.12
CA THR A 13 22.17 1.87 61.31
C THR A 13 20.91 1.02 61.23
N LYS A 14 19.88 1.44 61.99
CA LYS A 14 18.49 0.98 61.93
C LYS A 14 18.07 0.72 60.48
N ARG A 15 17.73 -0.52 60.14
CA ARG A 15 17.00 -0.84 58.90
C ARG A 15 15.58 -0.29 59.06
N THR A 16 15.38 0.94 58.59
CA THR A 16 14.06 1.50 58.33
C THR A 16 13.27 0.53 57.47
N GLY A 17 12.05 0.26 57.92
CA GLY A 17 11.19 -0.80 57.42
C GLY A 17 11.12 -0.84 55.89
N SER A 18 11.17 -2.06 55.35
CA SER A 18 10.64 -2.36 54.03
C SER A 18 9.19 -1.92 54.00
N ASN A 19 8.93 -0.71 53.51
CA ASN A 19 7.65 -0.40 52.88
C ASN A 19 7.63 -1.21 51.58
N SER A 20 7.30 -2.49 51.71
CA SER A 20 6.70 -3.25 50.62
C SER A 20 5.38 -2.55 50.33
N ARG A 21 5.46 -1.49 49.53
CA ARG A 21 4.31 -0.90 48.84
C ARG A 21 3.82 -2.03 47.95
N LYS A 22 2.96 -2.89 48.50
CA LYS A 22 2.17 -3.87 47.76
C LYS A 22 1.59 -3.08 46.61
N ARG A 23 2.15 -3.25 45.41
CA ARG A 23 1.48 -2.80 44.20
C ARG A 23 0.14 -3.50 44.27
N LYS A 24 -0.92 -2.73 44.38
CA LYS A 24 -2.26 -3.23 44.09
C LYS A 24 -2.15 -3.69 42.64
N VAL A 25 -1.99 -5.00 42.44
CA VAL A 25 -2.07 -5.62 41.13
C VAL A 25 -3.51 -5.35 40.72
N THR A 26 -3.71 -4.29 39.96
CA THR A 26 -4.96 -4.10 39.22
C THR A 26 -5.10 -5.33 38.35
N ASP A 27 -6.23 -6.02 38.48
CA ASP A 27 -6.56 -7.25 37.76
C ASP A 27 -6.13 -7.14 36.31
N THR A 28 -5.06 -7.85 35.96
CA THR A 28 -4.59 -7.99 34.57
C THR A 28 -5.69 -8.58 33.66
N ASN A 29 -6.73 -9.19 34.25
CA ASN A 29 -7.90 -9.70 33.56
C ASN A 29 -8.85 -8.62 33.03
N TYR A 30 -8.88 -7.41 33.58
CA TYR A 30 -9.81 -6.37 33.14
C TYR A 30 -9.41 -5.72 31.80
N ASP A 31 -8.12 -5.78 31.46
CA ASP A 31 -7.58 -5.17 30.23
C ASP A 31 -7.44 -6.15 29.07
N ILE A 32 -7.54 -7.47 29.31
CA ILE A 32 -7.45 -8.49 28.25
C ILE A 32 -8.57 -8.31 27.20
N PRO A 33 -9.85 -8.13 27.57
CA PRO A 33 -10.91 -7.93 26.58
C PRO A 33 -10.67 -6.69 25.71
N LYS A 34 -10.18 -5.60 26.32
CA LYS A 34 -9.86 -4.35 25.62
C LYS A 34 -8.64 -4.49 24.70
N LEU A 35 -7.65 -5.26 25.11
CA LEU A 35 -6.49 -5.59 24.27
C LEU A 35 -6.91 -6.45 23.07
N VAL A 36 -7.75 -7.46 23.30
CA VAL A 36 -8.30 -8.31 22.24
C VAL A 36 -9.11 -7.47 21.25
N GLU A 37 -9.96 -6.57 21.73
CA GLU A 37 -10.72 -5.65 20.88
C GLU A 37 -9.80 -4.78 20.01
N MET A 38 -8.77 -4.16 20.60
CA MET A 38 -7.78 -3.38 19.85
C MET A 38 -7.07 -4.19 18.76
N VAL A 39 -6.62 -5.39 19.09
CA VAL A 39 -5.93 -6.26 18.14
C VAL A 39 -6.88 -6.68 17.02
N SER A 40 -8.13 -7.02 17.35
CA SER A 40 -9.16 -7.36 16.37
C SER A 40 -9.43 -6.19 15.41
N THR A 41 -9.67 -4.99 15.92
CA THR A 41 -9.90 -3.80 15.09
C THR A 41 -8.68 -3.47 14.22
N PHE A 42 -7.47 -3.60 14.76
CA PHE A 42 -6.25 -3.43 13.96
C PHE A 42 -6.18 -4.43 12.82
N CYS A 43 -6.41 -5.72 13.09
CA CYS A 43 -6.40 -6.77 12.07
C CYS A 43 -7.47 -6.56 11.00
N GLU A 44 -8.69 -6.17 11.38
CA GLU A 44 -9.77 -5.85 10.45
C GLU A 44 -9.42 -4.66 9.55
N SER A 45 -8.86 -3.59 10.12
CA SER A 45 -8.42 -2.43 9.38
C SER A 45 -7.25 -2.76 8.44
N ALA A 46 -6.29 -3.56 8.91
CA ALA A 46 -5.14 -4.00 8.11
C ALA A 46 -5.59 -4.86 6.93
N ASN A 47 -6.50 -5.82 7.15
CA ASN A 47 -7.07 -6.65 6.09
C ASN A 47 -7.83 -5.83 5.06
N THR A 48 -8.60 -4.83 5.50
CA THR A 48 -9.32 -3.92 4.61
C THR A 48 -8.36 -3.09 3.74
N CYS A 49 -7.30 -2.56 4.36
CA CYS A 49 -6.26 -1.82 3.66
C CYS A 49 -5.54 -2.70 2.62
N LEU A 50 -5.14 -3.92 3.01
CA LEU A 50 -4.51 -4.88 2.11
C LEU A 50 -5.43 -5.26 0.95
N GLY A 51 -6.70 -5.55 1.20
CA GLY A 51 -7.66 -5.85 0.14
C GLY A 51 -7.84 -4.71 -0.85
N THR A 52 -7.78 -3.47 -0.38
CA THR A 52 -7.83 -2.27 -1.22
C THR A 52 -6.57 -2.17 -2.09
N LEU A 53 -5.38 -2.34 -1.51
CA LEU A 53 -4.11 -2.32 -2.23
C LEU A 53 -4.04 -3.44 -3.28
N THR A 54 -4.46 -4.65 -2.94
CA THR A 54 -4.51 -5.77 -3.88
C THR A 54 -5.39 -5.44 -5.09
N ARG A 55 -6.60 -4.90 -4.88
CA ARG A 55 -7.48 -4.48 -5.99
C ARG A 55 -6.87 -3.38 -6.85
N VAL A 56 -6.20 -2.40 -6.24
CA VAL A 56 -5.53 -1.33 -6.99
C VAL A 56 -4.40 -1.92 -7.84
N LEU A 57 -3.58 -2.79 -7.25
CA LEU A 57 -2.50 -3.45 -7.97
C LEU A 57 -3.02 -4.32 -9.10
N GLU A 58 -4.01 -5.19 -8.86
CA GLU A 58 -4.63 -6.03 -9.89
C GLU A 58 -5.19 -5.19 -11.05
N ASN A 59 -5.84 -4.07 -10.75
CA ASN A 59 -6.34 -3.15 -11.77
C ASN A 59 -5.20 -2.50 -12.55
N GLU A 60 -4.16 -1.98 -11.89
CA GLU A 60 -3.00 -1.37 -12.55
C GLU A 60 -2.21 -2.38 -13.39
N PHE A 61 -2.00 -3.61 -12.90
CA PHE A 61 -1.34 -4.70 -13.62
C PHE A 61 -2.16 -5.14 -14.82
N GLY A 62 -3.47 -5.37 -14.67
CA GLY A 62 -4.36 -5.69 -15.78
C GLY A 62 -4.37 -4.59 -16.85
N ASN A 63 -4.39 -3.32 -16.41
CA ASN A 63 -4.29 -2.18 -17.30
C ASN A 63 -2.93 -2.08 -17.99
N SER A 64 -1.84 -2.50 -17.34
CA SER A 64 -0.49 -2.52 -17.93
C SER A 64 -0.41 -3.53 -19.08
N ASP A 65 -0.86 -4.77 -18.87
CA ASP A 65 -0.84 -5.79 -19.91
C ASP A 65 -1.77 -5.42 -21.07
N GLN A 66 -2.95 -4.91 -20.76
CA GLN A 66 -3.89 -4.43 -21.78
C GLN A 66 -3.32 -3.24 -22.57
N ARG A 67 -2.57 -2.34 -21.93
CA ARG A 67 -1.88 -1.22 -22.59
C ARG A 67 -0.82 -1.69 -23.55
N VAL A 68 -0.06 -2.73 -23.24
CA VAL A 68 0.93 -3.30 -24.17
C VAL A 68 0.24 -3.81 -25.44
N VAL A 69 -0.86 -4.55 -25.28
CA VAL A 69 -1.63 -5.09 -26.42
C VAL A 69 -2.25 -3.96 -27.25
N VAL A 70 -2.90 -2.99 -26.61
CA VAL A 70 -3.52 -1.85 -27.31
C VAL A 70 -2.45 -1.00 -28.01
N LEU A 71 -1.31 -0.75 -27.37
CA LEU A 71 -0.20 -0.02 -27.97
C LEU A 71 0.30 -0.69 -29.26
N GLN A 72 0.42 -2.02 -29.24
CA GLN A 72 0.82 -2.78 -30.42
C GLN A 72 -0.20 -2.61 -31.56
N HIS A 73 -1.50 -2.71 -31.27
CA HIS A 73 -2.54 -2.49 -32.27
C HIS A 73 -2.53 -1.06 -32.83
N VAL A 74 -2.29 -0.05 -32.00
CA VAL A 74 -2.23 1.35 -32.46
C VAL A 74 -1.01 1.57 -33.36
N ARG A 75 0.15 1.00 -33.02
CA ARG A 75 1.38 1.07 -33.85
C ARG A 75 1.22 0.44 -35.24
N GLU A 76 0.34 -0.55 -35.38
CA GLU A 76 0.08 -1.25 -36.65
C GLU A 76 -0.86 -0.48 -37.61
N LEU A 77 -1.53 0.56 -37.13
CA LEU A 77 -2.50 1.32 -37.94
C LEU A 77 -1.81 2.25 -38.94
N GLU A 78 -0.95 3.10 -38.44
CA GLU A 78 -0.22 4.12 -39.19
C GLU A 78 1.05 4.50 -38.40
N ALA A 79 2.07 5.01 -39.08
CA ALA A 79 3.34 5.41 -38.47
C ALA A 79 3.20 6.75 -37.68
N PHE A 80 2.36 6.76 -36.65
CA PHE A 80 2.41 7.83 -35.65
C PHE A 80 3.68 7.69 -34.81
N ASP A 81 4.14 8.78 -34.22
CA ASP A 81 5.25 8.74 -33.27
C ASP A 81 4.86 7.94 -32.00
N ASP A 82 5.87 7.34 -31.36
CA ASP A 82 5.68 6.49 -30.19
C ASP A 82 4.96 7.20 -29.03
N ASN A 83 5.17 8.51 -28.88
CA ASN A 83 4.52 9.26 -27.82
C ASN A 83 3.02 9.39 -28.08
N LYS A 84 2.60 9.69 -29.32
CA LYS A 84 1.19 9.68 -29.72
C LYS A 84 0.56 8.29 -29.59
N ASN A 85 1.26 7.24 -30.01
CA ASN A 85 0.80 5.86 -29.85
C ASN A 85 0.55 5.52 -28.36
N LEU A 86 1.47 5.91 -27.48
CA LEU A 86 1.36 5.70 -26.04
C LEU A 86 0.21 6.52 -25.42
N MET A 87 0.03 7.78 -25.83
CA MET A 87 -1.08 8.61 -25.36
C MET A 87 -2.44 7.99 -25.71
N VAL A 88 -2.60 7.52 -26.94
CA VAL A 88 -3.84 6.87 -27.41
C VAL A 88 -4.09 5.56 -26.66
N ALA A 89 -3.07 4.71 -26.53
CA ALA A 89 -3.20 3.45 -25.79
C ALA A 89 -3.57 3.69 -24.32
N ASN A 90 -2.95 4.68 -23.66
CA ASN A 90 -3.29 5.08 -22.30
C ASN A 90 -4.73 5.56 -22.17
N ARG A 91 -5.22 6.32 -23.15
CA ARG A 91 -6.60 6.81 -23.16
C ARG A 91 -7.58 5.66 -23.31
N LEU A 92 -7.37 4.79 -24.30
CA LEU A 92 -8.26 3.65 -24.58
C LEU A 92 -8.34 2.67 -23.41
N VAL A 93 -7.23 2.37 -22.73
CA VAL A 93 -7.24 1.45 -21.58
C VAL A 93 -7.99 2.03 -20.37
N LYS A 94 -8.09 3.36 -20.26
CA LYS A 94 -8.86 4.00 -19.18
C LYS A 94 -10.37 3.94 -19.40
N ASP A 95 -10.82 3.80 -20.65
CA ASP A 95 -12.24 3.65 -20.98
C ASP A 95 -12.47 2.39 -21.84
N LEU A 96 -12.85 1.30 -21.18
CA LEU A 96 -13.11 0.02 -21.83
C LEU A 96 -14.25 0.08 -22.87
N LYS A 97 -15.16 1.06 -22.79
CA LYS A 97 -16.21 1.25 -23.80
C LYS A 97 -15.63 1.91 -25.05
N GLU A 98 -14.80 2.95 -24.90
CA GLU A 98 -14.07 3.55 -26.03
C GLU A 98 -13.15 2.49 -26.69
N LEU A 99 -12.47 1.67 -25.89
CA LEU A 99 -11.63 0.58 -26.41
C LEU A 99 -12.46 -0.45 -27.19
N GLY A 100 -13.59 -0.89 -26.64
CA GLY A 100 -14.48 -1.83 -27.33
C GLY A 100 -14.99 -1.26 -28.66
N PHE A 101 -15.40 0.01 -28.67
CA PHE A 101 -15.82 0.71 -29.89
C PHE A 101 -14.67 0.79 -30.91
N PHE A 102 -13.49 1.24 -30.47
CA PHE A 102 -12.29 1.34 -31.31
C PHE A 102 -11.91 0.00 -31.96
N LEU A 103 -11.93 -1.09 -31.20
CA LEU A 103 -11.67 -2.44 -31.71
C LEU A 103 -12.77 -2.93 -32.67
N GLY A 104 -14.00 -2.42 -32.56
CA GLY A 104 -15.08 -2.72 -33.50
C GLY A 104 -14.95 -2.01 -34.86
N LEU A 105 -14.16 -0.94 -34.95
CA LEU A 105 -13.97 -0.18 -36.20
C LEU A 105 -13.09 -0.93 -37.21
N SER A 106 -13.30 -0.68 -38.51
CA SER A 106 -12.36 -1.10 -39.55
C SER A 106 -11.06 -0.29 -39.48
N LYS A 107 -10.00 -0.77 -40.13
CA LYS A 107 -8.66 -0.15 -40.07
C LYS A 107 -8.67 1.35 -40.41
N ASP A 108 -9.33 1.74 -41.50
CA ASP A 108 -9.37 3.14 -41.94
C ASP A 108 -10.12 4.04 -40.96
N PHE A 109 -11.21 3.54 -40.37
CA PHE A 109 -11.95 4.27 -39.34
C PHE A 109 -11.14 4.37 -38.03
N ARG A 110 -10.37 3.34 -37.67
CA ARG A 110 -9.46 3.42 -36.51
C ARG A 110 -8.40 4.49 -36.71
N ILE A 111 -7.80 4.58 -37.89
CA ILE A 111 -6.82 5.64 -38.20
C ILE A 111 -7.44 7.02 -38.02
N ASN A 112 -8.63 7.24 -38.58
CA ASN A 112 -9.31 8.53 -38.44
C ASN A 112 -9.70 8.83 -36.98
N TRP A 113 -10.15 7.81 -36.24
CA TRP A 113 -10.48 7.93 -34.83
C TRP A 113 -9.27 8.31 -33.98
N VAL A 114 -8.12 7.68 -34.22
CA VAL A 114 -6.84 8.03 -33.57
C VAL A 114 -6.48 9.49 -33.84
N ARG A 115 -6.62 9.95 -35.08
CA ARG A 115 -6.37 11.36 -35.43
C ARG A 115 -7.32 12.32 -34.71
N LEU A 116 -8.59 11.95 -34.54
CA LEU A 116 -9.55 12.75 -33.76
C LEU A 116 -9.20 12.78 -32.27
N MET A 117 -8.81 11.63 -31.68
CA MET A 117 -8.36 11.55 -30.28
C MET A 117 -7.14 12.43 -30.02
N LEU A 118 -6.16 12.39 -30.92
CA LEU A 118 -4.94 13.20 -30.84
C LEU A 118 -5.20 14.70 -31.05
N ALA A 119 -6.34 15.05 -31.64
CA ALA A 119 -6.79 16.43 -31.81
C ALA A 119 -7.78 16.88 -30.71
N ASP A 120 -8.03 16.05 -29.69
CA ASP A 120 -9.05 16.27 -28.65
C ASP A 120 -10.46 16.55 -29.21
N LYS A 121 -10.85 15.85 -30.27
CA LYS A 121 -12.15 16.02 -30.96
C LYS A 121 -13.16 14.90 -30.72
N VAL A 122 -12.81 13.95 -29.86
CA VAL A 122 -13.62 12.84 -29.37
C VAL A 122 -13.31 12.65 -27.91
#